data_AF-A0A9D6Y3F5-F1
#
_entry.id   AF-A0A9D6Y3F5-F1
#
_cell.length_a   1.000
_cell.length_b   1.000
_cell.length_c   1.000
_cell.angle_alpha   90.00
_cell.angle_beta   90.00
_cell.angle_gamma   90.00
#
_symmetry.space_group_name_H-M   'P 1'
#
loop_
_entity.id
_entity.type
_entity.pdbx_description
1 polymer ?
#
loop_
_entity_poly.entity_id
_entity_poly.type
_entity_poly.pdbx_seq_one_letter_code
_entity_poly.pdbx_strand_id
1 'polypeptide(L)' 'MALDAILFDLDGTLIDRRSSLRVFARHFLETFSSHLFSVSLEAVADAVVTEDADGYRAREEVLAGLLA' A
#
# COMPACT_ATOMS: atom_id res chain seq x y z
N MET A 1 35.10 16.31 9.33
CA MET A 1 34.69 15.57 8.12
C MET A 1 33.33 14.98 8.43
N ALA A 2 32.27 15.48 7.79
CA ALA A 2 30.93 14.93 7.98
C ALA A 2 30.83 13.62 7.18
N LEU A 3 30.14 12.62 7.75
CA LEU A 3 29.91 11.37 7.07
C LEU A 3 28.78 11.59 6.04
N ASP A 4 29.10 11.52 4.75
CA ASP A 4 28.08 11.51 3.70
C ASP A 4 27.50 10.09 3.60
N ALA A 5 26.27 9.92 4.06
CA ALA A 5 25.54 8.67 3.93
C ALA A 5 24.63 8.73 2.70
N ILE A 6 24.61 7.65 1.92
CA ILE A 6 23.70 7.48 0.78
C ILE A 6 22.56 6.56 1.25
N LEU A 7 21.33 7.06 1.15
CA LEU A 7 20.13 6.24 1.34
C LEU A 7 19.75 5.61 0.00
N PHE A 8 19.81 4.29 -0.08
CA PHE A 8 19.29 3.53 -1.21
C PHE A 8 17.90 3.03 -0.88
N ASP A 9 16.91 3.40 -1.69
CA ASP A 9 15.62 2.72 -1.68
C ASP A 9 15.78 1.33 -2.31
N LEU A 10 15.42 0.30 -1.55
CA LEU A 10 15.51 -1.10 -1.98
C LEU A 10 14.13 -1.68 -2.27
N ASP A 11 13.06 -0.93 -2.00
CA ASP A 11 11.70 -1.32 -2.31
C ASP A 11 11.54 -1.40 -3.83
N GLY A 12 10.88 -2.46 -4.32
CA GLY A 12 10.83 -2.74 -5.77
C GLY A 12 12.10 -3.37 -6.36
N THR A 13 13.23 -3.35 -5.65
CA THR A 13 14.47 -4.03 -6.06
C THR A 13 14.61 -5.40 -5.39
N LEU A 14 14.38 -5.48 -4.07
CA LEU A 14 14.47 -6.73 -3.31
C LEU A 14 13.14 -7.44 -3.15
N ILE A 15 12.05 -6.69 -3.24
CA ILE A 15 10.69 -7.20 -3.06
C ILE A 15 9.78 -6.64 -4.14
N ASP A 16 8.90 -7.50 -4.67
CA ASP A 16 7.76 -7.03 -5.45
C ASP A 16 6.72 -6.45 -4.49
N ARG A 17 6.85 -5.15 -4.20
CA ARG A 17 6.01 -4.40 -3.26
C ARG A 17 4.54 -4.45 -3.66
N ARG A 18 4.24 -4.26 -4.94
CA ARG A 18 2.86 -4.25 -5.46
C ARG A 18 2.19 -5.61 -5.32
N SER A 19 2.91 -6.68 -5.67
CA SER A 19 2.43 -8.04 -5.47
C SER A 19 2.19 -8.34 -3.99
N SER A 20 3.15 -7.95 -3.13
CA SER A 20 3.06 -8.13 -1.68
C SER A 20 1.85 -7.42 -1.08
N LEU A 21 1.61 -6.16 -1.46
CA LEU A 21 0.44 -5.39 -1.02
C LEU A 21 -0.88 -5.99 -1.51
N ARG A 22 -0.93 -6.46 -2.76
CA ARG A 22 -2.11 -7.14 -3.29
C ARG A 22 -2.41 -8.40 -2.49
N VAL A 23 -1.41 -9.26 -2.23
CA VAL A 23 -1.57 -10.47 -1.42
C VAL A 23 -2.05 -10.14 -0.01
N PHE A 24 -1.46 -9.12 0.63
CA PHE A 24 -1.90 -8.64 1.94
C PHE A 24 -3.37 -8.19 1.92
N ALA A 25 -3.75 -7.34 0.97
CA ALA A 25 -5.11 -6.80 0.88
C ALA A 25 -6.14 -7.92 0.67
N ARG A 26 -5.85 -8.89 -0.20
CA ARG A 26 -6.72 -10.06 -0.40
C ARG A 26 -6.89 -10.85 0.89
N HIS A 27 -5.80 -11.22 1.56
CA HIS A 27 -5.86 -11.96 2.83
C HIS A 27 -6.62 -11.22 3.93
N PHE A 28 -6.39 -9.91 4.06
CA PHE A 28 -7.10 -9.07 5.02
C PHE A 28 -8.61 -9.10 4.75
N LEU A 29 -9.02 -8.89 3.50
CA LEU A 29 -10.44 -8.85 3.13
C LEU A 29 -11.10 -10.21 3.27
N GLU A 30 -10.45 -11.30 2.88
CA GLU A 30 -10.97 -12.66 3.10
C GLU A 30 -11.24 -12.91 4.59
N THR A 31 -10.27 -12.56 5.44
CA THR A 31 -10.33 -12.76 6.89
C THR A 31 -11.48 -11.96 7.53
N PHE A 32 -11.73 -10.74 7.06
CA PHE A 32 -12.69 -9.82 7.69
C PHE A 32 -13.95 -9.57 6.86
N SER A 33 -14.13 -10.25 5.73
CA SER A 33 -15.24 -10.03 4.79
C SER A 33 -16.62 -10.10 5.44
N SER A 34 -16.80 -10.96 6.44
CA SER A 34 -18.06 -11.11 7.20
C SER A 34 -18.40 -9.90 8.07
N HIS A 35 -17.41 -9.05 8.37
CA HIS A 35 -17.54 -7.86 9.21
C HIS A 35 -17.53 -6.56 8.40
N LEU A 36 -17.28 -6.64 7.09
CA LEU A 36 -17.22 -5.50 6.19
C LEU A 36 -18.50 -5.44 5.33
N PHE A 37 -18.77 -4.25 4.80
CA PHE A 37 -19.78 -4.12 3.74
C PHE A 37 -19.38 -4.96 2.53
N SER A 38 -20.35 -5.34 1.71
CA SER A 38 -20.07 -6.05 0.46
C SER A 38 -19.22 -5.16 -0.45
N VAL A 39 -17.92 -5.45 -0.48
CA VAL A 39 -16.93 -4.76 -1.30
C VAL A 39 -16.25 -5.79 -2.19
N SER A 40 -15.96 -5.38 -3.43
CA SER A 40 -15.16 -6.21 -4.32
C SER A 40 -13.73 -6.31 -3.79
N LEU A 41 -13.28 -7.54 -3.53
CA LEU A 41 -11.93 -7.81 -3.03
C LEU A 41 -10.85 -7.25 -3.98
N GLU A 42 -11.05 -7.42 -5.28
CA GLU A 42 -10.16 -6.87 -6.32
C GLU A 42 -10.14 -5.34 -6.30
N ALA A 43 -11.31 -4.71 -6.18
CA ALA A 43 -11.40 -3.24 -6.18
C ALA A 43 -10.65 -2.64 -4.98
N VAL A 44 -10.76 -3.27 -3.81
CA VAL A 44 -10.04 -2.80 -2.62
C VAL A 44 -8.54 -3.09 -2.75
N ALA A 45 -8.14 -4.26 -3.25
CA ALA A 45 -6.72 -4.57 -3.44
C ALA A 45 -6.05 -3.60 -4.43
N ASP A 46 -6.73 -3.24 -5.51
CA ASP A 46 -6.22 -2.27 -6.48
C ASP A 46 -6.19 -0.84 -5.91
N ALA A 47 -7.18 -0.45 -5.09
CA ALA A 47 -7.16 0.83 -4.39
C ALA A 47 -5.97 0.92 -3.43
N VAL A 48 -5.71 -0.12 -2.63
CA VAL A 48 -4.56 -0.17 -1.72
C VAL A 48 -3.24 -0.01 -2.47
N VAL A 49 -3.04 -0.72 -3.58
CA VAL A 49 -1.82 -0.62 -4.39
C VAL A 49 -1.68 0.77 -5.03
N THR A 50 -2.78 1.37 -5.46
CA THR A 50 -2.77 2.70 -6.09
C THR A 50 -2.44 3.80 -5.08
N GLU A 51 -3.05 3.73 -3.90
CA GLU A 51 -2.84 4.74 -2.85
C GLU A 51 -1.47 4.62 -2.17
N ASP A 52 -0.86 3.43 -2.15
CA ASP A 52 0.51 3.23 -1.63
C ASP A 52 1.55 4.05 -2.41
N ALA A 53 1.35 4.26 -3.72
CA ALA A 53 2.26 4.99 -4.61
C ALA A 53 3.74 4.59 -4.43
N ASP A 54 3.98 3.29 -4.33
CA ASP A 54 5.29 2.69 -4.10
C ASP A 54 5.99 3.21 -2.82
N GLY A 55 5.21 3.65 -1.82
CA GLY A 55 5.68 4.17 -0.53
C GLY A 55 6.00 5.67 -0.50
N TYR A 56 5.81 6.38 -1.62
CA TYR A 56 6.24 7.77 -1.77
C TYR A 56 5.15 8.81 -1.48
N ARG A 57 3.90 8.39 -1.29
CA ARG A 57 2.81 9.32 -1.00
C ARG A 57 2.76 9.65 0.49
N ALA A 58 2.68 10.94 0.81
CA ALA A 58 2.60 11.38 2.19
C ALA A 58 1.28 10.92 2.83
N ARG A 59 1.32 10.55 4.11
CA ARG A 59 0.14 10.07 4.86
C ARG A 59 -1.00 11.09 4.84
N GLU A 60 -0.66 12.37 4.94
CA GLU A 60 -1.60 13.49 4.93
C GLU A 60 -2.32 13.57 3.57
N GLU A 61 -1.63 13.31 2.47
CA GLU A 61 -2.18 13.33 1.11
C GLU A 61 -3.11 12.13 0.85
N VAL A 62 -2.76 10.96 1.36
CA VAL A 62 -3.63 9.78 1.31
C VAL A 62 -4.91 10.07 2.11
N LEU A 63 -4.77 10.57 3.33
CA LEU A 63 -5.91 10.89 4.18
C LEU A 63 -6.83 11.94 3.54
N ALA A 64 -6.26 12.99 2.95
CA ALA A 64 -7.04 14.01 2.25
C ALA A 64 -7.81 13.44 1.06
N GLY A 65 -7.21 12.50 0.30
CA GLY A 65 -7.88 11.84 -0.83
C GLY A 65 -9.02 10.90 -0.43
N LEU A 66 -8.94 10.25 0.73
CA LEU A 66 -9.98 9.33 1.22
C LEU A 66 -11.20 10.03 1.84
N LEU A 67 -11.04 11.30 2.23
CA LEU A 67 -12.10 12.11 2.85
C LEU A 67 -12.80 13.06 1.88
N ALA A 68 -12.36 13.10 0.62
CA ALA A 68 -12.93 13.91 -0.46
C ALA A 68 -14.04 13.16 -1.19
#